data_AF-A0A7W3LPV8-F1
#
_entry.id   AF-A0A7W3LPV8-F1
#
_cell.length_a   1.000
_cell.length_b   1.000
_cell.length_c   1.000
_cell.angle_alpha   90.00
_cell.angle_beta   90.00
_cell.angle_gamma   90.00
#
_symmetry.space_group_name_H-M   'P 1'
#
loop_
_entity.id
_entity.type
_entity.pdbx_description
1 polymer ?
#
loop_
_entity_poly.entity_id
_entity_poly.type
_entity_poly.pdbx_seq_one_letter_code
_entity_poly.pdbx_strand_id
1 'polypeptide(L)'
;MNNDGSTSAESTTPPVGQPASDPRLIVAYDEALRVLTLQINTLDSLRTRATLLTAGAALVTSLFGGFALQRHQDLGWWAAVGMVALAVVLVSALAIVAPRRGWDFVVQPGVLLQAIDDGRDVDALYRTLIQDFGAWARANQFKIRRLQWWLVVGMVFMFVELLAWVGQFWTLTRA
;
A
#
# COMPACT_ATOMS: atom_id res chain seq x y z
N MET A 1 25.52 21.97 67.85
CA MET A 1 26.67 21.69 66.97
C MET A 1 26.19 20.78 65.86
N ASN A 2 26.69 21.05 64.66
CA ASN A 2 26.00 20.95 63.38
C ASN A 2 25.59 19.54 62.92
N ASN A 3 24.47 19.55 62.20
CA ASN A 3 23.90 18.47 61.42
C ASN A 3 24.40 18.64 59.98
N ASP A 4 25.58 18.09 59.66
CA ASP A 4 26.12 18.11 58.29
C ASP A 4 25.82 16.77 57.62
N GLY A 5 24.61 16.68 57.09
CA GLY A 5 24.23 15.70 56.09
C GLY A 5 25.06 15.90 54.83
N SER A 6 26.21 15.25 54.76
CA SER A 6 26.93 15.03 53.51
C SER A 6 26.24 13.91 52.76
N THR A 7 25.23 14.30 51.99
CA THR A 7 24.71 13.52 50.87
C THR A 7 25.91 13.27 49.96
N SER A 8 26.50 12.09 50.10
CA SER A 8 27.42 11.58 49.10
C SER A 8 26.58 11.48 47.84
N ALA A 9 26.82 12.40 46.90
CA ALA A 9 26.39 12.26 45.54
C ALA A 9 26.95 10.92 45.08
N GLU A 10 26.11 9.89 45.15
CA GLU A 10 26.30 8.65 44.45
C GLU A 10 26.36 9.04 42.98
N SER A 11 27.61 9.26 42.55
CA SER A 11 27.97 9.34 41.16
C SER A 11 27.63 7.98 40.60
N THR A 12 26.39 7.85 40.12
CA THR A 12 25.99 6.88 39.11
C THR A 12 26.84 7.17 37.88
N THR A 13 28.10 6.81 37.98
CA THR A 13 29.00 6.61 36.87
C THR A 13 28.33 5.48 36.10
N PRO A 14 27.79 5.72 34.90
CA PRO A 14 27.21 4.66 34.11
C PRO A 14 28.28 3.58 33.94
N PRO A 15 27.93 2.28 34.03
CA PRO A 15 28.89 1.21 33.89
C PRO A 15 29.66 1.39 32.58
N VAL A 16 30.97 1.60 32.73
CA VAL A 16 31.94 1.63 31.63
C VAL A 16 31.86 0.29 30.92
N GLY A 17 31.26 0.23 29.73
CA GLY A 17 31.27 -0.98 28.92
C GLY A 17 30.13 -1.21 27.93
N GLN A 18 29.06 -0.41 27.90
CA GLN A 18 28.15 -0.44 26.75
C GLN A 18 28.73 0.45 25.65
N PRO A 19 29.10 -0.09 24.47
CA PRO A 19 29.45 0.77 23.35
C PRO A 19 28.24 1.68 23.09
N ALA A 20 28.45 2.99 23.17
CA ALA A 20 27.43 3.94 22.77
C ALA A 20 27.04 3.59 21.33
N SER A 21 25.79 3.18 21.13
CA SER A 21 25.28 2.72 19.84
C SER A 21 25.66 3.69 18.73
N ASP A 22 26.25 3.20 17.63
CA ASP A 22 26.74 4.07 16.55
C ASP A 22 25.59 4.98 16.04
N PRO A 23 25.69 6.32 16.20
CA PRO A 23 24.63 7.24 15.76
C PRO A 23 24.25 7.07 14.29
N ARG A 24 25.17 6.55 13.46
CA ARG A 24 24.93 6.27 12.04
C ARG A 24 23.92 5.14 11.83
N LEU A 25 23.89 4.15 12.73
CA LEU A 25 22.93 3.05 12.67
C LEU A 25 21.51 3.52 12.94
N ILE A 26 21.33 4.46 13.87
CA ILE A 26 20.03 5.06 14.17
C ILE A 26 19.49 5.79 12.94
N VAL A 27 20.31 6.63 12.29
CA VAL A 27 19.93 7.35 11.07
C VAL A 27 19.56 6.38 9.93
N ALA A 28 20.34 5.31 9.74
CA ALA A 28 20.07 4.31 8.71
C ALA A 28 18.78 3.51 8.99
N TYR A 29 18.50 3.21 10.25
CA TYR A 29 17.27 2.56 10.69
C TYR A 29 16.03 3.45 10.47
N ASP A 30 16.11 4.72 10.86
CA ASP A 30 15.02 5.68 10.67
C ASP A 30 14.68 5.88 9.20
N GLU A 31 15.69 5.96 8.33
CA GLU A 31 15.46 6.06 6.89
C GLU A 31 14.85 4.77 6.31
N ALA A 32 15.28 3.60 6.79
CA ALA A 32 14.68 2.32 6.39
C ALA A 32 13.20 2.22 6.79
N LEU A 33 12.85 2.64 8.01
CA LEU A 33 11.46 2.76 8.46
C LEU A 33 10.65 3.78 7.65
N ARG A 34 11.27 4.92 7.31
CA ARG A 34 10.63 5.95 6.48
C ARG A 34 10.27 5.40 5.10
N VAL A 35 11.19 4.68 4.45
CA VAL A 35 10.93 4.04 3.15
C VAL A 35 9.80 3.02 3.25
N LEU A 36 9.77 2.20 4.31
CA LEU A 36 8.71 1.24 4.55
C LEU A 36 7.34 1.93 4.70
N THR A 37 7.30 2.99 5.50
CA THR A 37 6.10 3.80 5.74
C THR A 37 5.59 4.44 4.44
N LEU A 38 6.50 4.96 3.59
CA LEU A 38 6.15 5.48 2.27
C LEU A 38 5.51 4.41 1.37
N GLN A 39 5.98 3.16 1.44
CA GLN A 39 5.39 2.05 0.68
C GLN A 39 3.97 1.70 1.15
N ILE A 40 3.75 1.68 2.47
CA ILE A 40 2.42 1.45 3.06
C ILE A 40 1.45 2.55 2.63
N ASN A 41 1.87 3.82 2.73
CA ASN A 41 1.06 4.96 2.30
C ASN A 41 0.75 4.92 0.80
N THR A 42 1.73 4.50 -0.02
CA THR A 42 1.53 4.34 -1.48
C THR A 42 0.50 3.25 -1.77
N LEU A 43 0.58 2.11 -1.07
CA LEU A 43 -0.37 1.01 -1.22
C LEU A 43 -1.79 1.44 -0.83
N ASP A 44 -1.92 2.17 0.28
CA ASP A 44 -3.21 2.65 0.74
C ASP A 44 -3.84 3.64 -0.27
N SER A 45 -3.03 4.58 -0.78
CA SER A 45 -3.47 5.48 -1.86
C SER A 45 -3.93 4.73 -3.11
N LEU A 46 -3.25 3.64 -3.50
CA LEU A 46 -3.67 2.82 -4.63
C LEU A 46 -5.01 2.13 -4.39
N ARG A 47 -5.25 1.63 -3.18
CA ARG A 47 -6.54 1.03 -2.80
C ARG A 47 -7.66 2.06 -2.84
N THR A 48 -7.45 3.25 -2.27
CA THR A 48 -8.44 4.33 -2.34
C THR A 48 -8.79 4.69 -3.78
N ARG A 49 -7.78 4.82 -4.66
CA ARG A 49 -7.98 5.12 -6.08
C ARG A 49 -8.71 4.00 -6.81
N ALA A 50 -8.40 2.74 -6.52
CA ALA A 50 -9.10 1.59 -7.10
C ALA A 50 -10.58 1.52 -6.69
N THR A 51 -10.89 1.81 -5.42
CA THR A 51 -12.27 1.90 -4.93
C THR A 51 -13.02 3.05 -5.63
N LEU A 52 -12.39 4.22 -5.77
CA LEU A 52 -12.97 5.37 -6.46
C LEU A 52 -13.25 5.06 -7.94
N LEU A 53 -12.28 4.44 -8.62
CA LEU A 53 -12.40 3.99 -10.01
C LEU A 53 -13.59 3.04 -10.18
N THR A 54 -13.73 2.07 -9.27
CA THR A 54 -14.83 1.10 -9.26
C THR A 54 -16.18 1.78 -9.08
N ALA A 55 -16.29 2.72 -8.13
CA ALA A 55 -17.51 3.48 -7.91
C ALA A 55 -17.88 4.32 -9.15
N GLY A 56 -16.90 4.99 -9.77
CA GLY A 56 -17.09 5.76 -10.99
C GLY A 56 -17.59 4.90 -12.16
N ALA A 57 -16.96 3.74 -12.38
CA ALA A 57 -17.39 2.79 -13.42
C ALA A 57 -18.83 2.31 -13.17
N ALA A 58 -19.16 1.87 -11.95
CA ALA A 58 -20.51 1.43 -11.61
C ALA A 58 -21.58 2.52 -11.82
N LEU A 59 -21.25 3.79 -11.53
CA LEU A 59 -22.16 4.91 -11.81
C LEU A 59 -22.39 5.11 -13.31
N VAL A 60 -21.32 5.06 -14.12
CA VAL A 60 -21.42 5.16 -15.59
C VAL A 60 -22.27 4.01 -16.13
N THR A 61 -21.99 2.76 -15.73
CA THR A 61 -22.78 1.60 -16.16
C THR A 61 -24.25 1.74 -15.74
N SER A 62 -24.52 2.14 -14.49
CA SER A 62 -25.89 2.25 -13.96
C SER A 62 -26.69 3.29 -14.72
N LEU A 63 -26.10 4.45 -14.99
CA LEU A 63 -26.75 5.54 -15.69
C LEU A 63 -27.04 5.17 -17.15
N PHE A 64 -26.00 4.80 -17.92
CA PHE A 64 -26.14 4.56 -19.35
C PHE A 64 -26.75 3.20 -19.68
N GLY A 65 -26.47 2.17 -18.87
CA GLY A 65 -27.09 0.86 -18.97
C GLY A 65 -28.58 0.88 -18.63
N GLY A 66 -28.99 1.67 -17.64
CA GLY A 66 -30.40 1.87 -17.30
C GLY A 66 -31.19 2.47 -18.47
N PHE A 67 -30.64 3.48 -19.15
CA PHE A 67 -31.28 4.08 -20.33
C PHE A 67 -31.41 3.11 -21.51
N ALA A 68 -30.37 2.30 -21.76
CA ALA A 68 -30.41 1.29 -22.83
C ALA A 68 -31.52 0.25 -22.58
N LEU A 69 -31.69 -0.18 -21.32
CA LEU A 69 -32.69 -1.19 -20.94
C LEU A 69 -34.13 -0.66 -20.98
N GLN A 70 -34.34 0.59 -20.53
CA GLN A 70 -35.67 1.24 -20.52
C GLN A 70 -36.24 1.46 -21.92
N ARG A 71 -35.38 1.61 -22.94
CA ARG A 71 -35.82 1.88 -24.31
C ARG A 71 -36.24 0.60 -25.07
N HIS A 72 -36.23 -0.56 -24.41
CA HIS A 72 -36.56 -1.89 -24.96
C HIS A 72 -35.89 -2.18 -26.32
N GLN A 73 -34.70 -1.62 -26.55
CA GLN A 73 -33.92 -1.88 -27.76
C GLN A 73 -32.92 -3.00 -27.48
N ASP A 74 -32.68 -3.83 -28.49
CA ASP A 74 -31.68 -4.88 -28.41
C ASP A 74 -30.32 -4.29 -28.02
N LEU A 75 -29.65 -4.92 -27.05
CA LEU A 75 -28.31 -4.52 -26.64
C LEU A 75 -27.38 -4.67 -27.85
N GLY A 76 -26.99 -3.53 -28.42
CA GLY A 76 -26.07 -3.48 -29.54
C GLY A 76 -24.65 -3.91 -29.16
N TRP A 77 -23.81 -4.10 -30.18
CA TRP A 77 -22.37 -4.38 -30.03
C TRP A 77 -21.67 -3.44 -29.03
N TRP A 78 -22.02 -2.15 -29.02
CA TRP A 78 -21.43 -1.17 -28.10
C TRP A 78 -21.74 -1.45 -26.62
N ALA A 79 -22.95 -1.93 -26.30
CA ALA A 79 -23.30 -2.31 -24.93
C ALA A 79 -22.48 -3.51 -24.44
N ALA A 80 -22.25 -4.50 -25.31
CA ALA A 80 -21.40 -5.65 -25.01
C ALA A 80 -19.94 -5.22 -24.73
N VAL A 81 -19.39 -4.31 -25.56
CA VAL A 81 -18.05 -3.73 -25.33
C VAL A 81 -17.98 -3.00 -23.99
N GLY A 82 -19.00 -2.20 -23.65
CA GLY A 82 -19.09 -1.51 -22.36
C GLY A 82 -19.10 -2.47 -21.16
N MET A 83 -19.87 -3.56 -21.24
CA MET A 83 -19.93 -4.59 -20.20
C MET A 83 -18.61 -5.35 -20.03
N VAL A 84 -17.94 -5.70 -21.13
CA VAL A 84 -16.61 -6.33 -21.07
C VAL A 84 -15.60 -5.35 -20.47
N ALA A 85 -15.65 -4.08 -20.84
CA ALA A 85 -14.77 -3.06 -20.29
C ALA A 85 -14.97 -2.90 -18.77
N LEU A 86 -16.21 -2.82 -18.31
CA LEU A 86 -16.55 -2.81 -16.88
C LEU A 86 -15.99 -4.04 -16.16
N ALA A 87 -16.15 -5.24 -16.73
CA ALA A 87 -15.62 -6.46 -16.13
C ALA A 87 -14.09 -6.39 -15.94
N VAL A 88 -13.37 -5.83 -16.93
CA VAL A 88 -11.91 -5.61 -16.82
C VAL A 88 -11.57 -4.59 -15.72
N VAL A 89 -12.35 -3.51 -15.58
CA VAL A 89 -12.19 -2.54 -14.49
C VAL A 89 -12.36 -3.21 -13.13
N LEU A 90 -13.41 -4.01 -12.96
CA LEU A 90 -13.72 -4.71 -11.71
C LEU A 90 -12.64 -5.74 -11.36
N VAL A 91 -12.18 -6.54 -12.34
CA VAL A 91 -11.09 -7.50 -12.13
C VAL A 91 -9.80 -6.78 -11.75
N SER A 92 -9.49 -5.65 -12.40
CA SER A 92 -8.29 -4.86 -12.10
C SER A 92 -8.35 -4.25 -10.69
N ALA A 93 -9.50 -3.70 -10.30
CA ALA A 93 -9.71 -3.17 -8.95
C ALA A 93 -9.67 -4.26 -7.89
N LEU A 94 -10.28 -5.41 -8.14
CA LEU A 94 -10.21 -6.58 -7.25
C LEU A 94 -8.77 -7.07 -7.10
N ALA A 95 -7.98 -7.08 -8.18
CA ALA A 95 -6.56 -7.43 -8.12
C ALA A 95 -5.72 -6.44 -7.29
N ILE A 96 -6.20 -5.21 -7.07
CA ILE A 96 -5.57 -4.20 -6.21
C ILE A 96 -5.98 -4.36 -4.76
N VAL A 97 -7.28 -4.57 -4.51
CA VAL A 97 -7.85 -4.67 -3.16
C VAL A 97 -7.61 -6.03 -2.52
N ALA A 98 -7.48 -7.09 -3.34
CA ALA A 98 -7.36 -8.46 -2.85
C ALA A 98 -6.23 -8.59 -1.81
N PRO A 99 -6.50 -9.24 -0.66
CA PRO A 99 -5.51 -9.48 0.38
C PRO A 99 -4.46 -10.47 -0.14
N ARG A 100 -3.39 -9.94 -0.74
CA ARG A 100 -2.27 -10.78 -1.20
C ARG A 100 -1.51 -11.31 0.02
N ARG A 101 -1.56 -12.63 0.24
CA ARG A 101 -0.64 -13.32 1.15
C ARG A 101 0.78 -13.18 0.60
N GLY A 102 1.69 -12.59 1.37
CA GLY A 102 3.09 -12.39 0.98
C GLY A 102 3.54 -10.93 0.93
N TRP A 103 2.85 -9.99 1.58
CA TRP A 103 3.46 -8.71 1.90
C TRP A 103 4.19 -8.84 3.23
N ASP A 104 5.52 -8.84 3.18
CA ASP A 104 6.36 -8.86 4.36
C ASP A 104 6.61 -7.40 4.76
N PHE A 105 5.77 -6.88 5.65
CA PHE A 105 5.87 -5.53 6.19
C PHE A 105 6.11 -5.52 7.70
N VAL A 106 6.08 -6.69 8.34
CA VAL A 106 6.05 -6.82 9.79
C VAL A 106 7.26 -7.64 10.21
N VAL A 107 8.16 -7.02 10.97
CA VAL A 107 9.15 -7.79 11.73
C VAL A 107 8.38 -8.59 12.77
N GLN A 108 8.57 -9.91 12.79
CA GLN A 108 7.98 -10.73 13.84
C GLN A 108 8.54 -10.27 15.19
N PRO A 109 7.70 -9.82 16.14
CA PRO A 109 8.15 -9.34 17.45
C PRO A 109 8.96 -10.39 18.21
N GLY A 110 8.68 -11.68 17.97
CA GLY A 110 9.42 -12.80 18.55
C GLY A 110 10.90 -12.84 18.17
N VAL A 111 11.27 -12.35 16.98
CA VAL A 111 12.66 -12.31 16.53
C VAL A 111 13.44 -11.20 17.22
N LEU A 112 12.81 -10.06 17.50
CA LEU A 112 13.41 -9.00 18.33
C LEU A 112 13.55 -9.43 19.78
N LEU A 113 12.50 -10.04 20.35
CA LEU A 113 12.52 -10.52 21.74
C LEU A 113 13.60 -11.59 21.93
N GLN A 114 13.72 -12.54 21.00
CA GLN A 114 14.77 -13.55 21.04
C GLN A 114 16.17 -12.94 20.89
N ALA A 115 16.34 -11.88 20.08
CA ALA A 115 17.61 -11.17 19.97
C ALA A 115 18.04 -10.48 21.27
N ILE A 116 17.07 -9.93 22.01
CA ILE A 116 17.27 -9.27 23.29
C ILE A 116 17.57 -10.33 24.36
N ASP A 117 16.83 -11.44 24.37
CA ASP A 117 17.03 -12.56 25.29
C ASP A 117 18.39 -13.27 25.07
N ASP A 118 18.88 -13.32 23.82
CA ASP A 118 20.21 -13.83 23.46
C ASP A 118 21.36 -12.88 23.85
N GLY A 119 21.06 -11.72 24.44
CA GLY A 119 22.06 -10.73 24.88
C GLY A 119 22.80 -10.05 23.72
N ARG A 120 22.20 -9.99 22.53
CA ARG A 120 22.85 -9.35 21.38
C ARG A 120 22.98 -7.84 21.60
N ASP A 121 24.12 -7.32 21.17
CA ASP A 121 24.40 -5.88 21.19
C ASP A 121 23.38 -5.11 20.34
N VAL A 122 23.03 -3.91 20.80
CA VAL A 122 22.02 -3.02 20.19
C VAL A 122 22.42 -2.69 18.74
N ASP A 123 23.71 -2.51 18.48
CA ASP A 123 24.22 -2.24 17.14
C ASP A 123 24.08 -3.42 16.18
N ALA A 124 24.20 -4.65 16.69
CA ALA A 124 23.97 -5.87 15.91
C ALA A 124 22.47 -6.03 15.56
N LEU A 125 21.58 -5.64 16.47
CA LEU A 125 20.14 -5.62 16.24
C LEU A 125 19.77 -4.60 15.14
N TYR A 126 20.29 -3.37 15.23
CA TYR A 126 20.07 -2.35 14.20
C TYR A 126 20.56 -2.80 12.82
N ARG A 127 21.76 -3.39 12.73
CA ARG A 127 22.29 -3.89 11.45
C ARG A 127 21.38 -4.94 10.82
N THR A 128 20.87 -5.87 11.62
CA THR A 128 19.97 -6.92 11.15
C THR A 128 18.66 -6.33 10.63
N LEU A 129 18.05 -5.42 11.39
CA LEU A 129 16.80 -4.75 11.00
C LEU A 129 16.95 -3.91 9.73
N ILE A 130 18.06 -3.18 9.58
CA ILE A 130 18.33 -2.37 8.37
C ILE A 130 18.45 -3.28 7.14
N GLN A 131 19.13 -4.42 7.26
CA GLN A 131 19.28 -5.37 6.16
C GLN A 131 17.94 -6.01 5.77
N ASP A 132 17.14 -6.43 6.76
CA ASP A 132 15.82 -7.03 6.55
C ASP A 132 14.85 -6.03 5.90
N PHE A 133 14.78 -4.80 6.42
CA PHE A 133 13.97 -3.73 5.82
C PHE A 133 14.38 -3.41 4.39
N GLY A 134 15.69 -3.36 4.11
CA GLY A 134 16.20 -3.14 2.76
C GLY A 134 15.87 -4.28 1.78
N ALA A 135 15.81 -5.53 2.26
CA ALA A 135 15.39 -6.67 1.47
C ALA A 135 13.88 -6.65 1.19
N TRP A 136 13.06 -6.41 2.21
CA TRP A 136 11.60 -6.34 2.07
C TRP A 136 11.17 -5.16 1.20
N ALA A 137 11.77 -3.98 1.40
CA ALA A 137 11.46 -2.80 0.60
C ALA A 137 11.68 -3.04 -0.90
N ARG A 138 12.76 -3.72 -1.29
CA ARG A 138 13.02 -4.09 -2.69
C ARG A 138 11.99 -5.08 -3.23
N ALA A 139 11.69 -6.14 -2.48
CA ALA A 139 10.70 -7.15 -2.88
C ALA A 139 9.29 -6.54 -3.05
N ASN A 140 8.91 -5.63 -2.14
CA ASN A 140 7.61 -4.98 -2.13
C ASN A 140 7.49 -3.92 -3.25
N GLN A 141 8.57 -3.24 -3.63
CA GLN A 141 8.55 -2.26 -4.73
C GLN A 141 8.13 -2.88 -6.07
N PHE A 142 8.55 -4.12 -6.38
CA PHE A 142 8.09 -4.81 -7.59
C PHE A 142 6.59 -5.09 -7.55
N LYS A 143 6.05 -5.47 -6.39
CA LYS A 143 4.61 -5.72 -6.20
C LYS A 143 3.80 -4.43 -6.36
N ILE A 144 4.28 -3.32 -5.79
CA ILE A 144 3.66 -1.99 -5.91
C ILE A 144 3.63 -1.52 -7.36
N ARG A 145 4.75 -1.63 -8.11
CA ARG A 145 4.78 -1.25 -9.53
C ARG A 145 3.79 -2.06 -10.36
N ARG A 146 3.68 -3.36 -10.10
CA ARG A 146 2.69 -4.21 -10.78
C ARG A 146 1.27 -3.75 -10.48
N LEU A 147 0.96 -3.39 -9.24
CA LEU A 147 -0.34 -2.83 -8.83
C LEU A 147 -0.64 -1.48 -9.50
N GLN A 148 0.34 -0.60 -9.60
CA GLN A 148 0.20 0.66 -10.35
C GLN A 148 -0.16 0.41 -11.80
N TRP A 149 0.47 -0.59 -12.44
CA TRP A 149 0.15 -0.95 -13.81
C TRP A 149 -1.29 -1.47 -13.95
N TRP A 150 -1.78 -2.30 -13.02
CA TRP A 150 -3.18 -2.71 -12.98
C TRP A 150 -4.16 -1.53 -12.83
N LEU A 151 -3.80 -0.51 -12.05
CA LEU A 151 -4.62 0.69 -11.91
C LEU A 151 -4.71 1.45 -13.25
N VAL A 152 -3.61 1.56 -13.98
CA VAL A 152 -3.58 2.18 -15.31
C VAL A 152 -4.44 1.40 -16.30
N VAL A 153 -4.33 0.07 -16.32
CA VAL A 153 -5.19 -0.78 -17.15
C VAL A 153 -6.66 -0.54 -16.82
N GLY A 154 -7.03 -0.55 -15.54
CA GLY A 154 -8.40 -0.23 -15.12
C GLY A 154 -8.86 1.15 -15.59
N MET A 155 -8.02 2.18 -15.49
CA MET A 155 -8.36 3.53 -15.92
C MET A 155 -8.58 3.60 -17.44
N VAL A 156 -7.73 2.95 -18.23
CA VAL A 156 -7.89 2.88 -19.70
C VAL A 156 -9.21 2.21 -20.07
N PHE A 157 -9.52 1.08 -19.44
CA PHE A 157 -10.77 0.37 -19.72
C PHE A 157 -12.01 1.13 -19.24
N MET A 158 -11.92 1.92 -18.16
CA MET A 158 -13.00 2.82 -17.77
C MET A 158 -13.27 3.88 -18.86
N PHE A 159 -12.24 4.42 -19.50
CA PHE A 159 -12.44 5.32 -20.65
C PHE A 159 -13.09 4.61 -21.84
N VAL A 160 -12.68 3.37 -22.12
CA VAL A 160 -13.30 2.55 -23.18
C VAL A 160 -14.76 2.27 -22.86
N GLU A 161 -15.09 1.96 -21.61
CA GLU A 161 -16.46 1.78 -21.15
C GLU A 161 -17.30 3.04 -21.41
N LEU A 162 -16.80 4.21 -21.00
CA LEU A 162 -17.48 5.48 -21.21
C LEU A 162 -17.72 5.75 -22.70
N LEU A 163 -16.71 5.55 -23.55
CA LEU A 163 -16.84 5.73 -25.00
C LEU A 163 -17.84 4.76 -25.62
N ALA A 164 -17.87 3.51 -25.15
CA ALA A 164 -18.82 2.51 -25.61
C ALA A 164 -20.26 2.91 -25.26
N TRP A 165 -20.50 3.40 -24.03
CA TRP A 165 -21.81 3.91 -23.64
C TRP A 165 -22.25 5.14 -24.44
N VAL A 166 -21.33 6.07 -24.71
CA VAL A 166 -21.60 7.23 -25.57
C VAL A 166 -21.93 6.80 -27.00
N GLY A 167 -21.18 5.83 -27.54
CA GLY A 167 -21.44 5.25 -28.85
C GLY A 167 -22.83 4.61 -28.94
N GLN A 168 -23.19 3.79 -27.94
CA GLN A 168 -24.53 3.21 -27.83
C GLN A 168 -25.59 4.31 -27.79
N PHE A 169 -25.44 5.31 -26.91
CA PHE A 169 -26.39 6.41 -26.80
C PHE A 169 -26.58 7.19 -28.12
N TRP A 170 -25.50 7.40 -28.87
CA TRP A 170 -25.56 8.07 -30.16
C TRP A 170 -26.26 7.23 -31.23
N THR A 171 -26.08 5.90 -31.21
CA THR A 171 -26.87 5.00 -32.08
C THR A 171 -28.36 5.02 -31.73
N LEU A 172 -28.70 5.09 -30.44
CA LEU A 172 -30.09 5.14 -29.96
C LEU A 172 -30.82 6.46 -30.30
N THR A 173 -30.10 7.55 -30.50
CA THR A 173 -30.71 8.85 -30.88
C THR A 173 -30.86 9.02 -32.38
N ARG A 174 -30.17 8.20 -33.19
CA ARG A 174 -30.26 8.22 -34.66
C ARG A 174 -31.19 7.16 -35.25
N ALA A 175 -31.54 6.14 -34.47
CA ALA A 175 -32.54 5.13 -34.81
C ALA A 175 -33.94 5.61 -34.43
#